data_AF-A0A961Q339-F1
#
_entry.id   AF-A0A961Q339-F1
#
_cell.length_a   1.000
_cell.length_b   1.000
_cell.length_c   1.000
_cell.angle_alpha   90.00
_cell.angle_beta   90.00
_cell.angle_gamma   90.00
#
_symmetry.space_group_name_H-M   'P 1'
#
loop_
_entity.id
_entity.type
_entity.pdbx_description
1 polymer ?
#
loop_
_entity_poly.entity_id
_entity_poly.type
_entity_poly.pdbx_seq_one_letter_code
_entity_poly.pdbx_strand_id
1 'polypeptide(L)'
;VRNITDVDDKINARASAEGIPIRELTERTFQQYQADVTALGCLPPTVQPRATEHIAEMIEIIQKLIANGHAYAADGHVLFDVPSMQNYGQLSRRSLDEMVAGARVDVAPYKRGDMDFVLWKPSGEGTPGWDSPWGRGRPGWHIECSAMSWKHLGETFDIHGGGIDLIFPHHENEVAQNLCAFGHKVMANCWMHNGFLQVEGQKMSKSLGNFVTIHEFLETDKFGGRAWPGEVLRFAMLRTHYRQPIDWTHKGLDEAETTLERLYDRAQGHLDGPMDSSVLDALSDDLNTPLAMSRIFSLADPAVIAGSLGLLGFSLRHEQLKMPLPGIAVVNEDQIDRLIAARLDARKAKNWAESDHIRDELARMGIAIKDNKDGTTSWEVKR
;
A
#
# COMPACT_ATOMS: atom_id res chain seq x y z
N VAL A 1 11.88 -1.32 -9.85
CA VAL A 1 12.44 -2.40 -9.00
C VAL A 1 11.88 -2.21 -7.60
N ARG A 2 11.47 -3.26 -6.89
CA ARG A 2 11.04 -3.19 -5.47
C ARG A 2 11.53 -4.42 -4.73
N ASN A 3 12.43 -4.25 -3.76
CA ASN A 3 13.05 -5.39 -3.08
C ASN A 3 12.10 -6.07 -2.09
N ILE A 4 12.48 -7.29 -1.69
CA ILE A 4 11.93 -8.03 -0.56
C ILE A 4 13.06 -8.29 0.44
N THR A 5 12.97 -7.72 1.63
CA THR A 5 13.84 -8.09 2.75
C THR A 5 13.36 -9.41 3.33
N ASP A 6 14.09 -10.49 3.03
CA ASP A 6 13.80 -11.84 3.46
C ASP A 6 14.86 -12.42 4.42
N VAL A 7 15.69 -11.54 5.01
CA VAL A 7 16.58 -11.82 6.13
C VAL A 7 16.67 -10.60 7.04
N ASP A 8 16.28 -10.74 8.30
CA ASP A 8 16.40 -9.70 9.34
C ASP A 8 16.28 -10.36 10.73
N ASP A 9 16.73 -9.68 11.78
CA ASP A 9 16.65 -10.19 13.15
C ASP A 9 15.19 -10.49 13.58
N LYS A 10 14.20 -9.70 13.15
CA LYS A 10 12.78 -9.96 13.44
C LYS A 10 12.26 -11.20 12.71
N ILE A 11 12.70 -11.40 11.46
CA ILE A 11 12.33 -12.58 10.66
C ILE A 11 12.95 -13.83 11.29
N ASN A 12 14.22 -13.76 11.67
CA ASN A 12 14.94 -14.85 12.32
C ASN A 12 14.28 -15.25 13.65
N ALA A 13 13.97 -14.27 14.50
CA ALA A 13 13.31 -14.51 15.78
C ALA A 13 11.93 -15.16 15.60
N ARG A 14 11.12 -14.68 14.65
CA ARG A 14 9.80 -15.25 14.37
C ARG A 14 9.87 -16.67 13.81
N ALA A 15 10.76 -16.92 12.85
CA ALA A 15 10.93 -18.25 12.28
C ALA A 15 11.39 -19.27 13.32
N SER A 16 12.32 -18.86 14.21
CA SER A 16 12.76 -19.67 15.35
C SER A 16 11.61 -19.97 16.32
N ALA A 17 10.81 -18.95 16.68
CA ALA A 17 9.66 -19.13 17.56
C ALA A 17 8.56 -20.04 16.97
N GLU A 18 8.39 -20.02 15.65
CA GLU A 18 7.45 -20.90 14.94
C GLU A 18 8.04 -22.30 14.61
N GLY A 19 9.35 -22.49 14.79
CA GLY A 19 10.02 -23.76 14.47
C GLY A 19 10.07 -24.08 12.97
N ILE A 20 9.99 -23.07 12.10
CA ILE A 20 9.96 -23.24 10.64
C ILE A 20 11.18 -22.59 9.95
N PRO A 21 11.57 -23.05 8.75
CA PRO A 21 12.60 -22.40 7.96
C PRO A 21 12.22 -20.94 7.61
N ILE A 22 13.22 -20.04 7.61
CA ILE A 22 12.99 -18.63 7.27
C ILE A 22 12.41 -18.44 5.88
N ARG A 23 12.85 -19.24 4.90
CA ARG A 23 12.30 -19.18 3.55
C ARG A 23 10.82 -19.53 3.51
N GLU A 24 10.36 -20.44 4.36
CA GLU A 24 8.93 -20.78 4.45
C GLU A 24 8.13 -19.60 5.01
N LEU A 25 8.61 -18.99 6.11
CA LEU A 25 7.99 -17.81 6.70
C LEU A 25 7.91 -16.63 5.71
N THR A 26 9.02 -16.34 5.04
CA THR A 26 9.10 -15.19 4.12
C THR A 26 8.34 -15.43 2.83
N GLU A 27 8.27 -16.67 2.33
CA GLU A 27 7.44 -17.02 1.17
C GLU A 27 5.95 -16.89 1.50
N ARG A 28 5.50 -17.43 2.63
CA ARG A 28 4.11 -17.28 3.07
C ARG A 28 3.72 -15.80 3.22
N THR A 29 4.59 -15.00 3.83
CA THR A 29 4.36 -13.55 4.00
C THR A 29 4.38 -12.81 2.66
N PHE A 30 5.28 -13.20 1.75
CA PHE A 30 5.36 -12.63 0.40
C PHE A 30 4.09 -12.91 -0.41
N GLN A 31 3.57 -14.13 -0.37
CA GLN A 31 2.33 -14.47 -1.07
C GLN A 31 1.14 -13.65 -0.55
N GLN A 32 1.02 -13.49 0.78
CA GLN A 32 0.00 -12.61 1.37
C GLN A 32 0.18 -11.16 0.91
N TYR A 33 1.40 -10.64 0.99
CA TYR A 33 1.71 -9.28 0.52
C TYR A 33 1.31 -9.08 -0.95
N GLN A 34 1.63 -10.04 -1.81
CA GLN A 34 1.28 -9.98 -3.23
C GLN A 34 -0.23 -10.01 -3.46
N ALA A 35 -0.98 -10.83 -2.71
CA ALA A 35 -2.43 -10.83 -2.76
C ALA A 35 -3.01 -9.47 -2.33
N ASP A 36 -2.54 -8.93 -1.20
CA ASP A 36 -2.99 -7.65 -0.64
C ASP A 36 -2.75 -6.48 -1.60
N VAL A 37 -1.54 -6.33 -2.14
CA VAL A 37 -1.25 -5.22 -3.07
C VAL A 37 -1.94 -5.38 -4.42
N THR A 38 -2.21 -6.61 -4.85
CA THR A 38 -3.00 -6.88 -6.07
C THR A 38 -4.45 -6.45 -5.86
N ALA A 39 -5.03 -6.76 -4.70
CA ALA A 39 -6.38 -6.33 -4.35
C ALA A 39 -6.52 -4.80 -4.28
N LEU A 40 -5.44 -4.09 -3.91
CA LEU A 40 -5.36 -2.61 -3.95
C LEU A 40 -5.13 -2.04 -5.37
N GLY A 41 -5.03 -2.87 -6.41
CA GLY A 41 -4.80 -2.44 -7.79
C GLY A 41 -3.36 -1.97 -8.06
N CYS A 42 -2.38 -2.40 -7.27
CA CYS A 42 -0.98 -2.09 -7.54
C CYS A 42 -0.44 -2.94 -8.69
N LEU A 43 0.26 -2.30 -9.63
CA LEU A 43 0.97 -3.03 -10.68
C LEU A 43 2.13 -3.85 -10.10
N PRO A 44 2.39 -5.06 -10.63
CA PRO A 44 3.57 -5.81 -10.25
C PRO A 44 4.83 -5.06 -10.69
N PRO A 45 5.86 -4.92 -9.83
CA PRO A 45 7.15 -4.41 -10.25
C PRO A 45 7.78 -5.32 -11.31
N THR A 46 8.46 -4.73 -12.31
CA THR A 46 9.20 -5.48 -13.34
C THR A 46 10.24 -6.43 -12.74
N VAL A 47 10.86 -6.02 -11.63
CA VAL A 47 11.86 -6.82 -10.90
C VAL A 47 11.60 -6.68 -9.39
N GLN A 48 11.60 -7.81 -8.69
CA GLN A 48 11.45 -7.90 -7.23
C GLN A 48 12.58 -8.72 -6.60
N PRO A 49 13.77 -8.14 -6.40
CA PRO A 49 14.92 -8.87 -5.88
C PRO A 49 14.77 -9.19 -4.39
N ARG A 50 15.28 -10.36 -3.97
CA ARG A 50 15.36 -10.76 -2.56
C ARG A 50 16.75 -10.52 -2.00
N ALA A 51 16.83 -10.08 -0.75
CA ALA A 51 18.10 -9.84 -0.08
C ALA A 51 18.99 -11.09 -0.03
N THR A 52 18.39 -12.25 0.28
CA THR A 52 19.12 -13.54 0.34
C THR A 52 19.74 -13.98 -1.00
N GLU A 53 19.28 -13.41 -2.12
CA GLU A 53 19.73 -13.73 -3.48
C GLU A 53 20.81 -12.75 -4.00
N HIS A 54 21.19 -11.73 -3.21
CA HIS A 54 22.13 -10.67 -3.61
C HIS A 54 23.31 -10.50 -2.63
N ILE A 55 23.68 -11.57 -1.92
CA ILE A 55 24.74 -11.55 -0.90
C ILE A 55 26.10 -11.24 -1.51
N ALA A 56 26.36 -11.68 -2.75
CA ALA A 56 27.62 -11.41 -3.44
C ALA A 56 27.79 -9.91 -3.71
N GLU A 57 26.74 -9.25 -4.21
CA GLU A 57 26.73 -7.80 -4.43
C GLU A 57 26.89 -7.01 -3.12
N MET A 58 26.27 -7.48 -2.03
CA MET A 58 26.44 -6.88 -0.70
C MET A 58 27.89 -7.01 -0.22
N ILE A 59 28.53 -8.15 -0.37
CA ILE A 59 29.95 -8.31 -0.03
C ILE A 59 30.82 -7.39 -0.90
N GLU A 60 30.54 -7.29 -2.20
CA GLU A 60 31.31 -6.48 -3.13
C GLU A 60 31.27 -4.98 -2.78
N ILE A 61 30.08 -4.43 -2.53
CA ILE A 61 29.97 -3.01 -2.16
C ILE A 61 30.64 -2.72 -0.81
N ILE A 62 30.59 -3.66 0.14
CA ILE A 62 31.28 -3.52 1.42
C ILE A 62 32.81 -3.54 1.23
N GLN A 63 33.33 -4.41 0.37
CA GLN A 63 34.75 -4.42 0.03
C GLN A 63 35.21 -3.09 -0.59
N LYS A 64 34.40 -2.50 -1.50
CA LYS A 64 34.68 -1.17 -2.06
C LYS A 64 34.71 -0.10 -0.96
N LEU A 65 33.74 -0.11 -0.05
CA LEU A 65 33.69 0.83 1.08
C LEU A 65 34.93 0.73 1.97
N ILE A 66 35.40 -0.48 2.27
CA ILE A 66 36.64 -0.68 3.04
C ILE A 66 37.85 -0.16 2.24
N ALA A 67 37.96 -0.52 0.96
CA ALA A 67 39.07 -0.10 0.11
C ALA A 67 39.15 1.43 -0.03
N ASN A 68 38.00 2.11 -0.04
CA ASN A 68 37.90 3.56 -0.12
C ASN A 68 38.05 4.26 1.25
N GLY A 69 38.22 3.53 2.34
CA GLY A 69 38.41 4.09 3.68
C GLY A 69 37.13 4.56 4.38
N HIS A 70 35.96 4.10 3.91
CA HIS A 70 34.64 4.46 4.44
C HIS A 70 33.99 3.36 5.30
N ALA A 71 34.66 2.22 5.45
CA ALA A 71 34.22 1.13 6.31
C ALA A 71 35.40 0.43 6.98
N TYR A 72 35.13 -0.23 8.10
CA TYR A 72 36.12 -1.00 8.84
C TYR A 72 35.53 -2.28 9.43
N ALA A 73 36.38 -3.31 9.56
CA ALA A 73 36.02 -4.54 10.25
C ALA A 73 36.40 -4.46 11.74
N ALA A 74 35.52 -4.94 12.62
CA ALA A 74 35.75 -5.02 14.06
C ALA A 74 34.93 -6.18 14.64
N ASP A 75 35.56 -7.07 15.41
CA ASP A 75 34.89 -8.20 16.08
C ASP A 75 33.93 -9.01 15.17
N GLY A 76 34.37 -9.31 13.95
CA GLY A 76 33.58 -10.04 12.93
C GLY A 76 32.44 -9.22 12.28
N HIS A 77 32.22 -7.99 12.73
CA HIS A 77 31.34 -7.03 12.07
C HIS A 77 32.10 -6.26 10.99
N VAL A 78 31.36 -5.69 10.07
CA VAL A 78 31.81 -4.58 9.24
C VAL A 78 30.88 -3.40 9.44
N LEU A 79 31.45 -2.23 9.67
CA LEU A 79 30.74 -1.00 9.96
C LEU A 79 31.10 0.07 8.95
N PHE A 80 30.13 0.92 8.63
CA PHE A 80 30.38 2.18 7.94
C PHE A 80 30.90 3.21 8.94
N ASP A 81 31.99 3.89 8.59
CA ASP A 81 32.58 4.98 9.36
C ASP A 81 31.87 6.28 8.98
N VAL A 82 30.87 6.69 9.76
CA VAL A 82 30.06 7.87 9.42
C VAL A 82 30.91 9.16 9.32
N PRO A 83 31.83 9.43 10.26
CA PRO A 83 32.76 10.57 10.16
C PRO A 83 33.59 10.62 8.86
N SER A 84 33.82 9.50 8.19
CA SER A 84 34.56 9.46 6.92
C SER A 84 33.82 10.14 5.75
N MET A 85 32.50 10.37 5.87
CA MET A 85 31.69 11.06 4.87
C MET A 85 31.34 12.49 5.33
N GLN A 86 31.98 13.49 4.72
CA GLN A 86 31.84 14.89 5.12
C GLN A 86 30.39 15.43 5.04
N ASN A 87 29.60 14.97 4.06
CA ASN A 87 28.23 15.44 3.80
C ASN A 87 27.14 14.45 4.24
N TYR A 88 27.44 13.56 5.17
CA TYR A 88 26.42 12.68 5.75
C TYR A 88 25.31 13.50 6.45
N GLY A 89 24.04 13.15 6.22
CA GLY A 89 22.89 13.88 6.75
C GLY A 89 22.25 14.86 5.76
N GLN A 90 22.80 14.97 4.55
CA GLN A 90 22.33 15.90 3.52
C GLN A 90 20.90 15.59 3.05
N LEU A 91 20.52 14.32 2.94
CA LEU A 91 19.16 13.94 2.50
C LEU A 91 18.12 14.29 3.56
N SER A 92 18.41 13.94 4.81
CA SER A 92 17.54 14.19 5.97
C SER A 92 17.57 15.63 6.47
N ARG A 93 18.52 16.45 5.97
CA ARG A 93 18.79 17.82 6.42
C ARG A 93 19.05 17.91 7.92
N ARG A 94 19.80 16.94 8.44
CA ARG A 94 20.18 16.85 9.85
C ARG A 94 21.71 16.87 9.95
N SER A 95 22.24 17.67 10.87
CA SER A 95 23.66 17.64 11.17
C SER A 95 24.01 16.45 12.06
N LEU A 96 25.26 15.98 11.99
CA LEU A 96 25.76 14.90 12.86
C LEU A 96 25.62 15.27 14.34
N ASP A 97 25.91 16.52 14.71
CA ASP A 97 25.80 17.01 16.09
C ASP A 97 24.36 16.91 16.64
N GLU A 98 23.36 17.25 15.82
CA GLU A 98 21.95 17.09 16.18
C GLU A 98 21.55 15.62 16.35
N MET A 99 22.11 14.73 15.53
CA MET A 99 21.85 13.29 15.63
C MET A 99 22.47 12.68 16.90
N VAL A 100 23.73 13.03 17.20
CA VAL A 100 24.45 12.55 18.38
C VAL A 100 23.81 13.04 19.68
N ALA A 101 23.37 14.31 19.73
CA ALA A 101 22.68 14.85 20.90
C ALA A 101 21.36 14.11 21.24
N GLY A 102 20.74 13.47 20.25
CA GLY A 102 19.54 12.63 20.43
C GLY A 102 19.83 11.16 20.74
N ALA A 103 21.03 10.66 20.42
CA ALA A 103 21.44 9.28 20.60
C ALA A 103 21.82 9.00 22.07
N ARG A 104 20.83 8.83 22.95
CA ARG A 104 21.04 8.41 24.35
C ARG A 104 21.24 6.90 24.47
N VAL A 105 22.26 6.35 23.81
CA VAL A 105 22.54 4.90 23.86
C VAL A 105 24.04 4.65 24.01
N ASP A 106 24.41 3.72 24.88
CA ASP A 106 25.78 3.24 25.02
C ASP A 106 26.27 2.68 23.67
N VAL A 107 27.42 3.19 23.23
CA VAL A 107 28.09 2.76 22.00
C VAL A 107 28.49 1.31 22.16
N ALA A 108 28.03 0.45 21.25
CA ALA A 108 28.47 -0.94 21.24
C ALA A 108 30.01 -0.98 21.11
N PRO A 109 30.73 -1.82 21.87
CA PRO A 109 32.19 -1.73 22.02
C PRO A 109 32.98 -1.91 20.71
N TYR A 110 32.36 -2.49 19.68
CA TYR A 110 32.95 -2.69 18.36
C TYR A 110 32.81 -1.47 17.42
N LYS A 111 32.10 -0.40 17.83
CA LYS A 111 31.97 0.83 17.06
C LYS A 111 33.05 1.84 17.46
N ARG A 112 33.61 2.54 16.47
CA ARG A 112 34.51 3.69 16.66
C ARG A 112 33.74 4.98 16.97
N GLY A 113 32.57 5.16 16.34
CA GLY A 113 31.67 6.29 16.59
C GLY A 113 30.22 5.85 16.83
N ASP A 114 29.49 6.68 17.56
CA ASP A 114 28.09 6.43 18.00
C ASP A 114 27.15 6.21 16.80
N MET A 115 27.41 6.94 15.71
CA MET A 115 26.60 6.94 14.50
C MET A 115 26.98 5.84 13.50
N ASP A 116 28.12 5.16 13.70
CA ASP A 116 28.55 4.09 12.80
C ASP A 116 27.48 2.99 12.74
N PHE A 117 27.18 2.52 11.54
CA PHE A 117 26.13 1.53 11.33
C PHE A 117 26.68 0.26 10.70
N VAL A 118 26.01 -0.85 11.00
CA VAL A 118 26.42 -2.19 10.57
C VAL A 118 26.15 -2.36 9.08
N LEU A 119 27.18 -2.76 8.35
CA LEU A 119 27.11 -3.25 6.97
C LEU A 119 27.01 -4.79 6.95
N TRP A 120 27.75 -5.46 7.83
CA TRP A 120 27.77 -6.91 8.00
C TRP A 120 27.88 -7.29 9.47
N LYS A 121 27.12 -8.29 9.93
CA LYS A 121 27.16 -8.78 11.31
C LYS A 121 27.39 -10.30 11.39
N PRO A 122 28.16 -10.80 12.38
CA PRO A 122 28.35 -12.23 12.60
C PRO A 122 27.04 -12.99 12.78
N SER A 123 27.00 -14.23 12.30
CA SER A 123 25.84 -15.12 12.44
C SER A 123 26.24 -16.45 13.06
N GLY A 124 25.47 -16.90 14.06
CA GLY A 124 25.68 -18.18 14.75
C GLY A 124 25.07 -19.36 14.00
N GLU A 125 25.22 -20.57 14.56
CA GLU A 125 24.71 -21.81 13.96
C GLU A 125 23.17 -21.86 13.83
N GLY A 126 22.45 -21.15 14.70
CA GLY A 126 20.97 -21.07 14.70
C GLY A 126 20.37 -19.93 13.89
N THR A 127 21.18 -19.11 13.21
CA THR A 127 20.70 -17.98 12.40
C THR A 127 21.26 -18.07 10.97
N PRO A 128 20.53 -17.59 9.94
CA PRO A 128 21.07 -17.57 8.57
C PRO A 128 22.39 -16.85 8.49
N GLY A 129 23.34 -17.43 7.78
CA GLY A 129 24.63 -16.82 7.54
C GLY A 129 25.26 -17.32 6.26
N TRP A 130 26.08 -16.46 5.68
CA TRP A 130 26.84 -16.69 4.47
C TRP A 130 28.31 -16.46 4.76
N ASP A 131 29.16 -17.15 4.01
CA ASP A 131 30.60 -16.96 4.12
C ASP A 131 31.00 -15.62 3.49
N SER A 132 31.91 -14.92 4.15
CA SER A 132 32.42 -13.63 3.72
C SER A 132 33.89 -13.49 4.10
N PRO A 133 34.60 -12.48 3.56
CA PRO A 133 35.98 -12.17 3.97
C PRO A 133 36.13 -11.87 5.47
N TRP A 134 35.03 -11.55 6.16
CA TRP A 134 35.00 -11.19 7.59
C TRP A 134 34.45 -12.31 8.47
N GLY A 135 34.34 -13.53 7.92
CA GLY A 135 33.76 -14.69 8.56
C GLY A 135 32.27 -14.87 8.23
N ARG A 136 31.67 -15.91 8.80
CA ARG A 136 30.25 -16.22 8.59
C ARG A 136 29.37 -15.13 9.20
N GLY A 137 28.51 -14.53 8.40
CA GLY A 137 27.64 -13.44 8.84
C GLY A 137 26.44 -13.20 7.96
N ARG A 138 25.77 -12.07 8.16
CA ARG A 138 24.57 -11.64 7.43
C ARG A 138 24.60 -10.12 7.24
N PRO A 139 23.89 -9.59 6.22
CA PRO A 139 23.88 -8.17 5.95
C PRO A 139 23.24 -7.35 7.09
N GLY A 140 23.66 -6.09 7.18
CA GLY A 140 22.89 -5.05 7.87
C GLY A 140 21.72 -4.59 7.00
N TRP A 141 20.65 -4.10 7.62
CA TRP A 141 19.41 -3.76 6.91
C TRP A 141 19.61 -2.79 5.72
N HIS A 142 20.51 -1.82 5.86
CA HIS A 142 20.69 -0.77 4.85
C HIS A 142 21.46 -1.23 3.61
N ILE A 143 22.42 -2.16 3.74
CA ILE A 143 23.31 -2.56 2.63
C ILE A 143 22.56 -3.33 1.54
N GLU A 144 21.45 -3.95 1.91
CA GLU A 144 20.58 -4.70 1.02
C GLU A 144 20.08 -3.82 -0.14
N CYS A 145 19.45 -2.68 0.20
CA CYS A 145 18.86 -1.76 -0.78
C CYS A 145 19.92 -1.14 -1.68
N SER A 146 21.08 -0.76 -1.12
CA SER A 146 22.23 -0.25 -1.88
C SER A 146 22.72 -1.25 -2.92
N ALA A 147 22.98 -2.49 -2.50
CA ALA A 147 23.49 -3.53 -3.39
C ALA A 147 22.48 -3.92 -4.48
N MET A 148 21.21 -4.11 -4.11
CA MET A 148 20.18 -4.51 -5.07
C MET A 148 19.82 -3.40 -6.05
N SER A 149 19.68 -2.15 -5.59
CA SER A 149 19.40 -1.03 -6.49
C SER A 149 20.55 -0.82 -7.48
N TRP A 150 21.80 -0.84 -7.02
CA TRP A 150 22.97 -0.78 -7.88
C TRP A 150 22.96 -1.90 -8.95
N LYS A 151 22.73 -3.14 -8.54
CA LYS A 151 22.72 -4.29 -9.44
C LYS A 151 21.69 -4.17 -10.58
N HIS A 152 20.51 -3.64 -10.28
CA HIS A 152 19.37 -3.64 -11.21
C HIS A 152 19.18 -2.31 -11.95
N LEU A 153 19.67 -1.20 -11.40
CA LEU A 153 19.45 0.15 -11.93
C LEU A 153 20.75 0.88 -12.31
N GLY A 154 21.91 0.34 -11.94
CA GLY A 154 23.22 0.98 -12.11
C GLY A 154 23.64 1.82 -10.90
N GLU A 155 24.85 2.35 -10.95
CA GLU A 155 25.45 3.12 -9.83
C GLU A 155 24.73 4.45 -9.57
N THR A 156 23.97 4.94 -10.56
CA THR A 156 23.08 6.10 -10.47
C THR A 156 21.78 5.84 -11.23
N PHE A 157 20.64 6.31 -10.73
CA PHE A 157 19.34 6.14 -11.39
C PHE A 157 18.37 7.31 -11.12
N ASP A 158 17.16 7.25 -11.68
CA ASP A 158 16.26 8.41 -11.73
C ASP A 158 15.52 8.69 -10.42
N ILE A 159 14.77 7.73 -9.89
CA ILE A 159 13.84 7.94 -8.76
C ILE A 159 14.04 6.85 -7.71
N HIS A 160 14.25 7.26 -6.46
CA HIS A 160 14.19 6.39 -5.28
C HIS A 160 12.99 6.78 -4.40
N GLY A 161 12.18 5.81 -3.98
CA GLY A 161 10.97 6.06 -3.21
C GLY A 161 10.88 5.26 -1.91
N GLY A 162 10.14 5.75 -0.92
CA GLY A 162 9.82 5.02 0.31
C GLY A 162 8.97 5.82 1.29
N GLY A 163 8.74 5.29 2.49
CA GLY A 163 8.05 6.04 3.56
C GLY A 163 8.88 7.22 4.07
N ILE A 164 8.23 8.25 4.61
CA ILE A 164 8.90 9.40 5.23
C ILE A 164 9.81 9.01 6.41
N ASP A 165 9.51 7.91 7.09
CA ASP A 165 10.35 7.32 8.13
C ASP A 165 11.64 6.69 7.58
N LEU A 166 11.67 6.34 6.30
CA LEU A 166 12.88 5.80 5.68
C LEU A 166 13.89 6.89 5.33
N ILE A 167 13.52 8.18 5.31
CA ILE A 167 14.49 9.28 5.08
C ILE A 167 15.70 9.12 6.01
N PHE A 168 15.45 8.85 7.29
CA PHE A 168 16.50 8.63 8.28
C PHE A 168 16.13 7.51 9.26
N PRO A 169 17.03 6.54 9.52
CA PRO A 169 18.40 6.47 9.00
C PRO A 169 18.52 5.76 7.64
N HIS A 170 17.46 5.14 7.13
CA HIS A 170 17.58 4.14 6.08
C HIS A 170 18.15 4.69 4.75
N HIS A 171 17.45 5.61 4.10
CA HIS A 171 17.88 6.20 2.83
C HIS A 171 19.14 7.06 2.97
N GLU A 172 19.35 7.73 4.12
CA GLU A 172 20.61 8.44 4.39
C GLU A 172 21.80 7.46 4.37
N ASN A 173 21.65 6.29 4.98
CA ASN A 173 22.67 5.24 4.97
C ASN A 173 22.87 4.65 3.57
N GLU A 174 21.82 4.51 2.76
CA GLU A 174 21.95 4.06 1.37
C GLU A 174 22.72 5.06 0.51
N VAL A 175 22.43 6.36 0.66
CA VAL A 175 23.20 7.43 0.01
C VAL A 175 24.65 7.32 0.41
N ALA A 176 24.93 7.24 1.71
CA ALA A 176 26.30 7.14 2.23
C ALA A 176 27.05 5.95 1.64
N GLN A 177 26.44 4.76 1.64
CA GLN A 177 27.03 3.54 1.09
C GLN A 177 27.33 3.66 -0.41
N ASN A 178 26.39 4.15 -1.21
CA ASN A 178 26.59 4.22 -2.67
C ASN A 178 27.58 5.30 -3.07
N LEU A 179 27.46 6.52 -2.51
CA LEU A 179 28.37 7.61 -2.88
C LEU A 179 29.81 7.29 -2.49
N CYS A 180 30.02 6.72 -1.30
CA CYS A 180 31.35 6.33 -0.82
C CYS A 180 31.91 5.09 -1.53
N ALA A 181 31.06 4.19 -2.04
CA ALA A 181 31.53 3.01 -2.79
C ALA A 181 31.93 3.34 -4.23
N PHE A 182 31.16 4.21 -4.91
CA PHE A 182 31.27 4.45 -6.35
C PHE A 182 31.84 5.83 -6.73
N GLY A 183 31.86 6.79 -5.81
CA GLY A 183 32.42 8.14 -6.04
C GLY A 183 31.51 9.08 -6.85
N HIS A 184 30.23 8.75 -7.00
CA HIS A 184 29.25 9.62 -7.66
C HIS A 184 28.77 10.76 -6.76
N LYS A 185 28.18 11.79 -7.38
CA LYS A 185 27.55 12.90 -6.64
C LYS A 185 26.15 12.56 -6.12
N VAL A 186 25.47 11.63 -6.78
CA VAL A 186 24.10 11.21 -6.49
C VAL A 186 23.99 9.71 -6.73
N MET A 187 23.12 9.05 -5.95
CA MET A 187 22.66 7.68 -6.20
C MET A 187 21.34 7.71 -6.98
N ALA A 188 20.43 8.62 -6.61
CA ALA A 188 19.18 8.87 -7.29
C ALA A 188 19.00 10.35 -7.60
N ASN A 189 18.47 10.69 -8.78
CA ASN A 189 18.22 12.08 -9.20
C ASN A 189 17.04 12.71 -8.44
N CYS A 190 16.06 11.89 -8.04
CA CYS A 190 14.87 12.30 -7.31
C CYS A 190 14.58 11.34 -6.15
N TRP A 191 14.17 11.91 -5.02
CA TRP A 191 13.74 11.17 -3.84
C TRP A 191 12.27 11.48 -3.56
N MET A 192 11.44 10.44 -3.45
CA MET A 192 10.01 10.56 -3.21
C MET A 192 9.61 9.87 -1.90
N HIS A 193 9.06 10.63 -0.96
CA HIS A 193 8.65 10.08 0.34
C HIS A 193 7.16 10.27 0.61
N ASN A 194 6.45 9.19 0.91
CA ASN A 194 5.04 9.25 1.28
C ASN A 194 4.85 9.56 2.78
N GLY A 195 3.77 10.28 3.10
CA GLY A 195 3.40 10.64 4.45
C GLY A 195 3.04 9.43 5.33
N PHE A 196 2.94 9.68 6.64
CA PHE A 196 2.53 8.67 7.61
C PHE A 196 1.06 8.28 7.45
N LEU A 197 0.74 7.10 7.97
CA LEU A 197 -0.62 6.59 8.06
C LEU A 197 -1.10 6.64 9.52
N GLN A 198 -2.29 7.21 9.71
CA GLN A 198 -3.02 7.27 10.96
C GLN A 198 -4.30 6.42 10.86
N VAL A 199 -4.84 6.03 12.01
CA VAL A 199 -6.12 5.34 12.15
C VAL A 199 -6.91 6.08 13.23
N GLU A 200 -8.11 6.53 12.89
CA GLU A 200 -8.99 7.29 13.79
C GLU A 200 -8.25 8.45 14.49
N GLY A 201 -7.47 9.21 13.72
CA GLY A 201 -6.69 10.37 14.20
C GLY A 201 -5.50 10.02 15.09
N GLN A 202 -5.17 8.73 15.25
CA GLN A 202 -4.04 8.27 16.05
C GLN A 202 -2.96 7.63 15.17
N LYS A 203 -1.70 7.73 15.60
CA LYS A 203 -0.62 6.97 14.97
C LYS A 203 -0.93 5.47 15.06
N MET A 204 -0.87 4.77 13.93
CA MET A 204 -1.04 3.32 13.91
C MET A 204 0.14 2.64 14.63
N SER A 205 -0.14 1.80 15.63
CA SER A 205 0.89 1.04 16.33
C SER A 205 0.34 -0.24 16.97
N LYS A 206 1.17 -1.29 17.05
CA LYS A 206 0.78 -2.54 17.73
C LYS A 206 0.50 -2.33 19.22
N SER A 207 1.22 -1.43 19.88
CA SER A 207 1.08 -1.14 21.31
C SER A 207 -0.23 -0.45 21.68
N LEU A 208 -0.80 0.35 20.77
CA LEU A 208 -2.11 0.99 20.96
C LEU A 208 -3.28 0.07 20.57
N GLY A 209 -2.99 -1.13 20.03
CA GLY A 209 -4.02 -2.06 19.57
C GLY A 209 -4.78 -1.61 18.32
N ASN A 210 -4.46 -0.43 17.76
CA ASN A 210 -5.11 0.16 16.59
C ASN A 210 -4.45 -0.23 15.25
N PHE A 211 -3.55 -1.21 15.26
CA PHE A 211 -2.90 -1.71 14.04
C PHE A 211 -3.84 -2.65 13.28
N VAL A 212 -4.14 -2.28 12.03
CA VAL A 212 -4.96 -3.06 11.09
C VAL A 212 -4.13 -3.29 9.82
N THR A 213 -4.05 -4.55 9.38
CA THR A 213 -3.38 -4.93 8.14
C THR A 213 -4.30 -4.78 6.93
N ILE A 214 -3.73 -4.68 5.73
CA ILE A 214 -4.52 -4.66 4.49
C ILE A 214 -5.38 -5.94 4.38
N HIS A 215 -4.80 -7.11 4.64
CA HIS A 215 -5.57 -8.35 4.72
C HIS A 215 -6.77 -8.27 5.68
N GLU A 216 -6.61 -7.69 6.88
CA GLU A 216 -7.71 -7.52 7.82
C GLU A 216 -8.79 -6.55 7.31
N PHE A 217 -8.41 -5.47 6.61
CA PHE A 217 -9.38 -4.61 5.92
C PHE A 217 -10.16 -5.37 4.85
N LEU A 218 -9.49 -6.25 4.09
CA LEU A 218 -10.07 -6.95 2.94
C LEU A 218 -10.96 -8.14 3.34
N GLU A 219 -10.62 -8.84 4.42
CA GLU A 219 -11.18 -10.18 4.70
C GLU A 219 -11.88 -10.29 6.05
N THR A 220 -11.83 -9.27 6.91
CA THR A 220 -12.37 -9.35 8.28
C THR A 220 -13.27 -8.17 8.61
N ASP A 221 -13.98 -8.27 9.73
CA ASP A 221 -14.82 -7.21 10.29
C ASP A 221 -14.06 -6.30 11.29
N LYS A 222 -12.74 -6.50 11.44
CA LYS A 222 -11.91 -5.83 12.45
C LYS A 222 -11.97 -4.31 12.37
N PHE A 223 -12.12 -3.76 11.16
CA PHE A 223 -12.27 -2.33 10.96
C PHE A 223 -13.64 -2.01 10.36
N GLY A 224 -14.52 -1.40 11.15
CA GLY A 224 -15.85 -1.00 10.69
C GLY A 224 -16.92 -2.09 10.70
N GLY A 225 -16.65 -3.26 11.27
CA GLY A 225 -17.64 -4.34 11.33
C GLY A 225 -17.90 -5.02 10.00
N ARG A 226 -17.07 -4.77 8.97
CA ARG A 226 -17.17 -5.41 7.65
C ARG A 226 -15.82 -5.43 6.92
N ALA A 227 -15.74 -6.31 5.94
CA ALA A 227 -14.69 -6.29 4.92
C ALA A 227 -14.89 -5.13 3.92
N TRP A 228 -13.79 -4.54 3.47
CA TRP A 228 -13.75 -3.40 2.55
C TRP A 228 -13.21 -3.82 1.19
N PRO A 229 -13.85 -3.42 0.07
CA PRO A 229 -13.30 -3.66 -1.25
C PRO A 229 -11.95 -2.96 -1.43
N GLY A 230 -10.97 -3.63 -2.06
CA GLY A 230 -9.63 -3.06 -2.27
C GLY A 230 -9.61 -1.75 -3.07
N GLU A 231 -10.57 -1.55 -3.99
CA GLU A 231 -10.72 -0.27 -4.71
C GLU A 231 -11.21 0.87 -3.81
N VAL A 232 -12.02 0.58 -2.80
CA VAL A 232 -12.43 1.58 -1.79
C VAL A 232 -11.23 1.99 -0.95
N LEU A 233 -10.43 1.01 -0.51
CA LEU A 233 -9.17 1.26 0.19
C LEU A 233 -8.22 2.12 -0.67
N ARG A 234 -8.07 1.76 -1.95
CA ARG A 234 -7.27 2.53 -2.92
C ARG A 234 -7.77 3.96 -3.07
N PHE A 235 -9.08 4.13 -3.29
CA PHE A 235 -9.69 5.45 -3.46
C PHE A 235 -9.49 6.31 -2.23
N ALA A 236 -9.70 5.76 -1.03
CA ALA A 236 -9.46 6.45 0.23
C ALA A 236 -8.02 6.96 0.35
N MET A 237 -7.02 6.16 -0.04
CA MET A 237 -5.61 6.62 -0.06
C MET A 237 -5.37 7.74 -1.07
N LEU A 238 -5.94 7.65 -2.28
CA LEU A 238 -5.71 8.62 -3.35
C LEU A 238 -6.42 9.97 -3.11
N ARG A 239 -7.39 10.05 -2.20
CA ARG A 239 -8.05 11.30 -1.78
C ARG A 239 -7.11 12.28 -1.07
N THR A 240 -5.95 11.81 -0.62
CA THR A 240 -4.95 12.61 0.07
C THR A 240 -3.67 12.63 -0.75
N HIS A 241 -3.05 13.81 -0.91
CA HIS A 241 -1.78 13.92 -1.62
C HIS A 241 -0.72 13.02 -0.95
N TYR A 242 0.07 12.26 -1.72
CA TYR A 242 0.91 11.19 -1.18
C TYR A 242 1.91 11.65 -0.10
N ARG A 243 2.31 12.92 -0.13
CA ARG A 243 3.22 13.58 0.84
C ARG A 243 2.55 13.98 2.16
N GLN A 244 1.22 13.98 2.23
CA GLN A 244 0.45 14.35 3.41
C GLN A 244 0.15 13.10 4.25
N PRO A 245 -0.03 13.24 5.57
CA PRO A 245 -0.49 12.13 6.39
C PRO A 245 -1.89 11.70 5.96
N ILE A 246 -2.09 10.39 5.82
CA ILE A 246 -3.39 9.78 5.53
C ILE A 246 -4.01 9.35 6.86
N ASP A 247 -5.30 9.56 7.05
CA ASP A 247 -6.05 9.06 8.20
C ASP A 247 -7.15 8.10 7.77
N TRP A 248 -7.06 6.84 8.22
CA TRP A 248 -8.08 5.83 8.01
C TRP A 248 -9.14 5.96 9.07
N THR A 249 -10.31 6.44 8.65
CA THR A 249 -11.49 6.50 9.50
C THR A 249 -12.59 5.67 8.88
N HIS A 250 -13.43 5.06 9.73
CA HIS A 250 -14.61 4.32 9.26
C HIS A 250 -15.46 5.17 8.31
N LYS A 251 -15.77 6.39 8.76
CA LYS A 251 -16.54 7.37 7.97
C LYS A 251 -15.84 7.74 6.67
N GLY A 252 -14.52 7.88 6.68
CA GLY A 252 -13.74 8.17 5.48
C GLY A 252 -13.82 7.08 4.42
N LEU A 253 -13.96 5.81 4.85
CA LEU A 253 -14.18 4.68 3.95
C LEU A 253 -15.60 4.58 3.42
N ASP A 254 -16.61 4.79 4.26
CA ASP A 254 -18.01 4.90 3.81
C ASP A 254 -18.15 5.99 2.72
N GLU A 255 -17.54 7.16 2.96
CA GLU A 255 -17.52 8.26 2.00
C GLU A 255 -16.76 7.91 0.72
N ALA A 256 -15.62 7.22 0.85
CA ALA A 256 -14.81 6.79 -0.29
C ALA A 256 -15.60 5.84 -1.19
N GLU A 257 -16.29 4.86 -0.61
CA GLU A 257 -17.11 3.89 -1.34
C GLU A 257 -18.27 4.58 -2.05
N THR A 258 -19.08 5.35 -1.32
CA THR A 258 -20.23 6.09 -1.90
C THR A 258 -19.80 6.99 -3.05
N THR A 259 -18.63 7.61 -2.91
CA THR A 259 -18.08 8.52 -3.92
C THR A 259 -17.59 7.77 -5.15
N LEU A 260 -16.92 6.64 -4.95
CA LEU A 260 -16.43 5.78 -6.03
C LEU A 260 -17.61 5.19 -6.83
N GLU A 261 -18.64 4.67 -6.16
CA GLU A 261 -19.87 4.17 -6.79
C GLU A 261 -20.53 5.24 -7.67
N ARG A 262 -20.60 6.49 -7.20
CA ARG A 262 -21.14 7.58 -8.03
C ARG A 262 -20.31 7.84 -9.29
N LEU A 263 -18.98 7.74 -9.20
CA LEU A 263 -18.11 7.92 -10.37
C LEU A 263 -18.29 6.78 -11.37
N TYR A 264 -18.47 5.57 -10.85
CA TYR A 264 -18.77 4.38 -11.62
C TYR A 264 -20.15 4.45 -12.33
N ASP A 265 -21.20 4.87 -11.64
CA ASP A 265 -22.52 5.13 -12.25
C ASP A 265 -22.42 6.14 -13.41
N ARG A 266 -21.62 7.20 -13.22
CA ARG A 266 -21.40 8.22 -14.25
C ARG A 266 -20.59 7.74 -15.44
N ALA A 267 -19.79 6.69 -15.28
CA ALA A 267 -19.10 6.03 -16.39
C ALA A 267 -20.07 5.21 -17.27
N GLN A 268 -21.32 4.97 -16.82
CA GLN A 268 -22.38 4.32 -17.60
C GLN A 268 -21.94 2.99 -18.25
N GLY A 269 -21.17 2.18 -17.52
CA GLY A 269 -20.69 0.88 -17.98
C GLY A 269 -19.55 0.91 -19.00
N HIS A 270 -19.02 2.08 -19.36
CA HIS A 270 -17.78 2.16 -20.14
C HIS A 270 -16.63 1.58 -19.34
N LEU A 271 -15.82 0.74 -19.98
CA LEU A 271 -14.66 0.09 -19.36
C LEU A 271 -13.32 0.77 -19.69
N ASP A 272 -13.36 1.67 -20.66
CA ASP A 272 -12.26 2.28 -21.37
C ASP A 272 -12.76 3.62 -21.90
N GLY A 273 -11.86 4.59 -21.98
CA GLY A 273 -12.04 5.72 -22.87
C GLY A 273 -10.78 6.58 -22.91
N PRO A 274 -10.83 7.70 -23.65
CA PRO A 274 -9.74 8.66 -23.64
C PRO A 274 -9.58 9.29 -22.25
N MET A 275 -8.35 9.61 -21.87
CA MET A 275 -8.07 10.34 -20.63
C MET A 275 -8.21 11.84 -20.87
N ASP A 276 -8.73 12.57 -19.90
CA ASP A 276 -8.79 14.03 -19.97
C ASP A 276 -7.41 14.65 -19.66
N SER A 277 -7.00 15.64 -20.44
CA SER A 277 -5.69 16.27 -20.26
C SER A 277 -5.56 17.00 -18.92
N SER A 278 -6.65 17.56 -18.38
CA SER A 278 -6.62 18.26 -17.08
C SER A 278 -6.37 17.30 -15.91
N VAL A 279 -6.75 16.02 -16.05
CA VAL A 279 -6.43 14.96 -15.09
C VAL A 279 -4.93 14.65 -15.15
N LEU A 280 -4.38 14.54 -16.36
CA LEU A 280 -2.94 14.31 -16.55
C LEU A 280 -2.09 15.51 -16.07
N ASP A 281 -2.54 16.74 -16.33
CA ASP A 281 -1.87 17.96 -15.86
C ASP A 281 -1.81 18.00 -14.33
N ALA A 282 -2.91 17.62 -13.67
CA ALA A 282 -2.96 17.52 -12.21
C ALA A 282 -1.99 16.45 -11.68
N LEU A 283 -1.89 15.29 -12.33
CA LEU A 283 -0.93 14.25 -11.93
C LEU A 283 0.52 14.64 -12.24
N SER A 284 0.74 15.47 -13.25
CA SER A 284 2.08 15.98 -13.60
C SER A 284 2.59 17.00 -12.57
N ASP A 285 1.68 17.62 -11.81
CA ASP A 285 2.00 18.42 -10.62
C ASP A 285 2.17 17.52 -9.39
N ASP A 286 3.36 16.91 -9.24
CA ASP A 286 3.75 16.11 -8.06
C ASP A 286 2.76 14.98 -7.68
N LEU A 287 2.15 14.32 -8.67
CA LEU A 287 1.13 13.28 -8.46
C LEU A 287 -0.04 13.78 -7.60
N ASN A 288 -0.55 15.00 -7.87
CA ASN A 288 -1.65 15.61 -7.14
C ASN A 288 -3.00 14.92 -7.43
N THR A 289 -3.17 13.74 -6.82
CA THR A 289 -4.36 12.91 -6.94
C THR A 289 -5.63 13.59 -6.41
N PRO A 290 -5.63 14.42 -5.34
CA PRO A 290 -6.83 15.17 -4.95
C PRO A 290 -7.32 16.12 -6.04
N LEU A 291 -6.40 16.83 -6.71
CA LEU A 291 -6.74 17.70 -7.82
C LEU A 291 -7.22 16.89 -9.02
N ALA A 292 -6.54 15.80 -9.37
CA ALA A 292 -6.94 14.90 -10.45
C ALA A 292 -8.37 14.37 -10.24
N MET A 293 -8.71 13.95 -9.01
CA MET A 293 -10.06 13.51 -8.66
C MET A 293 -11.09 14.63 -8.82
N SER A 294 -10.77 15.86 -8.36
CA SER A 294 -11.63 17.04 -8.59
C SER A 294 -11.89 17.30 -10.08
N ARG A 295 -10.88 17.09 -10.95
CA ARG A 295 -11.05 17.16 -12.40
C ARG A 295 -12.00 16.09 -12.91
N ILE A 296 -11.81 14.82 -12.50
CA ILE A 296 -12.71 13.71 -12.87
C ILE A 296 -14.16 14.02 -12.49
N PHE A 297 -14.41 14.56 -11.30
CA PHE A 297 -15.78 14.93 -10.89
C PHE A 297 -16.43 15.95 -11.82
N SER A 298 -15.65 16.81 -12.48
CA SER A 298 -16.14 17.87 -13.36
C SER A 298 -16.39 17.41 -14.80
N LEU A 299 -15.99 16.19 -15.17
CA LEU A 299 -16.15 15.65 -16.52
C LEU A 299 -17.62 15.30 -16.82
N ALA A 300 -18.07 15.53 -18.05
CA ALA A 300 -19.45 15.21 -18.45
C ALA A 300 -19.55 13.90 -19.24
N ASP A 301 -18.51 13.54 -20.00
CA ASP A 301 -18.52 12.37 -20.89
C ASP A 301 -18.23 11.08 -20.11
N PRO A 302 -19.15 10.09 -20.10
CA PRO A 302 -18.97 8.81 -19.42
C PRO A 302 -17.71 8.04 -19.83
N ALA A 303 -17.35 8.05 -21.13
CA ALA A 303 -16.17 7.35 -21.61
C ALA A 303 -14.88 8.04 -21.12
N VAL A 304 -14.86 9.38 -21.07
CA VAL A 304 -13.71 10.14 -20.55
C VAL A 304 -13.55 9.94 -19.05
N ILE A 305 -14.66 9.83 -18.30
CA ILE A 305 -14.63 9.45 -16.87
C ILE A 305 -14.01 8.06 -16.73
N ALA A 306 -14.45 7.08 -17.52
CA ALA A 306 -13.92 5.73 -17.49
C ALA A 306 -12.42 5.67 -17.76
N GLY A 307 -11.96 6.34 -18.82
CA GLY A 307 -10.53 6.45 -19.16
C GLY A 307 -9.69 7.08 -18.05
N SER A 308 -10.21 8.16 -17.45
CA SER A 308 -9.51 8.89 -16.38
C SER A 308 -9.45 8.10 -15.06
N LEU A 309 -10.49 7.33 -14.74
CA LEU A 309 -10.47 6.37 -13.62
C LEU A 309 -9.48 5.23 -13.86
N GLY A 310 -9.43 4.72 -15.11
CA GLY A 310 -8.47 3.71 -15.53
C GLY A 310 -7.02 4.13 -15.32
N LEU A 311 -6.68 5.41 -15.59
CA LEU A 311 -5.35 5.96 -15.32
C LEU A 311 -4.95 5.87 -13.85
N LEU A 312 -5.91 6.05 -12.93
CA LEU A 312 -5.69 5.96 -11.49
C LEU A 312 -5.70 4.51 -10.98
N GLY A 313 -5.87 3.53 -11.86
CA GLY A 313 -5.86 2.10 -11.53
C GLY A 313 -7.18 1.58 -10.97
N PHE A 314 -8.31 2.22 -11.28
CA PHE A 314 -9.64 1.68 -10.98
C PHE A 314 -10.11 0.78 -12.12
N SER A 315 -10.57 -0.42 -11.77
CA SER A 315 -11.01 -1.43 -12.72
C SER A 315 -12.52 -1.47 -12.78
N LEU A 316 -13.09 -0.73 -13.74
CA LEU A 316 -14.52 -0.79 -14.08
C LEU A 316 -14.96 -2.20 -14.51
N ARG A 317 -13.99 -3.06 -14.87
CA ARG A 317 -14.22 -4.48 -15.17
C ARG A 317 -14.53 -5.31 -13.92
N HIS A 318 -13.95 -4.94 -12.78
CA HIS A 318 -14.20 -5.61 -11.51
C HIS A 318 -15.60 -5.32 -10.98
N GLU A 319 -16.14 -4.14 -11.30
CA GLU A 319 -17.52 -3.78 -10.98
C GLU A 319 -18.54 -4.58 -11.81
N GLN A 320 -18.23 -4.88 -13.07
CA GLN A 320 -19.05 -5.79 -13.88
C GLN A 320 -18.90 -7.28 -13.47
N LEU A 321 -17.78 -7.65 -12.84
CA LEU A 321 -17.55 -8.99 -12.27
C LEU A 321 -18.01 -9.14 -10.83
N LYS A 322 -18.31 -8.03 -10.14
CA LYS A 322 -19.19 -8.06 -8.98
C LYS A 322 -20.58 -8.40 -9.54
N MET A 323 -20.95 -9.68 -9.44
CA MET A 323 -22.34 -9.99 -9.12
C MET A 323 -22.77 -9.01 -8.02
N PRO A 324 -23.97 -8.42 -8.12
CA PRO A 324 -24.38 -7.37 -7.21
C PRO A 324 -24.12 -7.81 -5.78
N LEU A 325 -23.51 -6.92 -5.00
CA LEU A 325 -23.41 -7.03 -3.55
C LEU A 325 -24.76 -7.55 -3.02
N PRO A 326 -24.80 -8.59 -2.17
CA PRO A 326 -26.04 -8.97 -1.51
C PRO A 326 -26.46 -7.80 -0.62
N GLY A 327 -27.31 -6.92 -1.15
CA GLY A 327 -27.67 -5.65 -0.51
C GLY A 327 -28.15 -4.57 -1.48
N ILE A 328 -27.73 -4.60 -2.75
CA ILE A 328 -28.39 -3.83 -3.81
C ILE A 328 -29.10 -4.84 -4.69
N ALA A 329 -30.38 -5.09 -4.40
CA ALA A 329 -31.21 -5.84 -5.32
C ALA A 329 -31.09 -5.13 -6.69
N VAL A 330 -30.53 -5.81 -7.69
CA VAL A 330 -30.83 -5.46 -9.08
C VAL A 330 -32.34 -5.68 -9.18
N VAL A 331 -33.06 -4.59 -9.04
CA VAL A 331 -34.50 -4.54 -9.05
C VAL A 331 -34.93 -4.99 -10.44
N ASN A 332 -35.42 -6.22 -10.56
CA ASN A 332 -35.99 -6.70 -11.80
C ASN A 332 -37.38 -6.05 -11.95
N GLU A 333 -37.43 -4.90 -12.62
CA GLU A 333 -38.65 -4.12 -12.80
C GLU A 333 -39.78 -4.96 -13.42
N ASP A 334 -39.46 -5.82 -14.40
CA ASP A 334 -40.43 -6.75 -15.02
C ASP A 334 -41.02 -7.76 -14.03
N GLN A 335 -40.27 -8.16 -13.00
CA GLN A 335 -40.77 -9.04 -11.94
C GLN A 335 -41.70 -8.28 -10.98
N ILE A 336 -41.33 -7.05 -10.63
CA ILE A 336 -42.14 -6.21 -9.74
C ILE A 336 -43.45 -5.82 -10.41
N ASP A 337 -43.42 -5.43 -11.68
CA ASP A 337 -44.63 -5.06 -12.42
C ASP A 337 -45.57 -6.26 -12.57
N ARG A 338 -45.03 -7.48 -12.74
CA ARG A 338 -45.83 -8.71 -12.73
C ARG A 338 -46.47 -8.98 -11.37
N LEU A 339 -45.73 -8.80 -10.28
CA LEU A 339 -46.26 -8.97 -8.92
C LEU A 339 -47.30 -7.90 -8.58
N ILE A 340 -47.09 -6.64 -8.99
CA ILE A 340 -48.07 -5.56 -8.81
C ILE A 340 -49.34 -5.85 -9.63
N ALA A 341 -49.21 -6.31 -10.88
CA ALA A 341 -50.36 -6.72 -11.69
C ALA A 341 -51.13 -7.88 -11.06
N ALA A 342 -50.44 -8.93 -10.61
CA ALA A 342 -51.04 -10.07 -9.91
C ALA A 342 -51.75 -9.65 -8.62
N ARG A 343 -51.15 -8.72 -7.85
CA ARG A 343 -51.76 -8.14 -6.66
C ARG A 343 -53.02 -7.34 -6.99
N LEU A 344 -53.01 -6.54 -8.04
CA LEU A 344 -54.17 -5.77 -8.49
C LEU A 344 -55.32 -6.70 -8.91
N ASP A 345 -55.01 -7.82 -9.59
CA ASP A 345 -56.01 -8.81 -9.96
C ASP A 345 -56.55 -9.59 -8.75
N ALA A 346 -55.70 -9.92 -7.77
CA ALA A 346 -56.14 -10.49 -6.49
C ALA A 346 -57.10 -9.57 -5.75
N ARG A 347 -56.83 -8.25 -5.73
CA ARG A 347 -57.73 -7.25 -5.13
C ARG A 347 -59.06 -7.13 -5.88
N LYS A 348 -59.05 -7.14 -7.22
CA LYS A 348 -60.28 -7.15 -8.03
C LYS A 348 -61.13 -8.39 -7.73
N ALA A 349 -60.49 -9.54 -7.55
CA ALA A 349 -61.12 -10.81 -7.19
C ALA A 349 -61.54 -10.89 -5.70
N LYS A 350 -61.30 -9.84 -4.90
CA LYS A 350 -61.51 -9.82 -3.44
C LYS A 350 -60.74 -10.92 -2.68
N ASN A 351 -59.64 -11.39 -3.25
CA ASN A 351 -58.72 -12.33 -2.61
C ASN A 351 -57.65 -11.54 -1.82
N TRP A 352 -58.03 -11.14 -0.61
CA TRP A 352 -57.18 -10.32 0.27
C TRP A 352 -55.94 -11.06 0.76
N ALA A 353 -56.05 -12.37 0.98
CA ALA A 353 -54.93 -13.20 1.43
C ALA A 353 -53.79 -13.22 0.41
N GLU A 354 -54.12 -13.38 -0.88
CA GLU A 354 -53.12 -13.35 -1.96
C GLU A 354 -52.54 -11.94 -2.17
N SER A 355 -53.37 -10.90 -2.05
CA SER A 355 -52.91 -9.51 -2.11
C SER A 355 -51.91 -9.17 -0.99
N ASP A 356 -52.12 -9.69 0.22
CA ASP A 356 -51.21 -9.49 1.36
C ASP A 356 -49.94 -10.32 1.20
N HIS A 357 -50.04 -11.57 0.73
CA HIS A 357 -48.88 -12.42 0.42
C HIS A 357 -47.93 -11.75 -0.58
N ILE A 358 -48.46 -11.21 -1.68
CA ILE A 358 -47.67 -10.52 -2.70
C ILE A 358 -47.06 -9.21 -2.16
N ARG A 359 -47.79 -8.46 -1.32
CA ARG A 359 -47.22 -7.27 -0.65
C ARG A 359 -46.03 -7.66 0.23
N ASP A 360 -46.15 -8.74 0.98
CA ASP A 360 -45.11 -9.19 1.91
C ASP A 360 -43.92 -9.81 1.15
N GLU A 361 -44.16 -10.38 -0.04
CA GLU A 361 -43.12 -10.77 -1.00
C GLU A 361 -42.35 -9.55 -1.53
N LEU A 362 -43.05 -8.52 -2.01
CA LEU A 362 -42.43 -7.26 -2.45
C LEU A 362 -41.64 -6.58 -1.32
N ALA A 363 -42.17 -6.58 -0.10
CA ALA A 363 -41.48 -6.04 1.07
C ALA A 363 -40.19 -6.80 1.41
N ARG A 364 -40.18 -8.14 1.27
CA ARG A 364 -38.97 -8.97 1.42
C ARG A 364 -37.93 -8.69 0.34
N MET A 365 -38.36 -8.22 -0.83
CA MET A 365 -37.49 -7.75 -1.93
C MET A 365 -36.99 -6.31 -1.72
N GLY A 366 -37.32 -5.66 -0.59
CA GLY A 366 -36.94 -4.27 -0.34
C GLY A 366 -37.82 -3.25 -1.07
N ILE A 367 -38.98 -3.65 -1.59
CA ILE A 367 -39.89 -2.79 -2.34
C ILE A 367 -41.07 -2.37 -1.47
N ALA A 368 -41.24 -1.06 -1.27
CA ALA A 368 -42.41 -0.49 -0.65
C ALA A 368 -43.43 -0.09 -1.72
N ILE A 369 -44.66 -0.58 -1.61
CA ILE A 369 -45.76 -0.24 -2.52
C ILE A 369 -46.72 0.77 -1.88
N LYS A 370 -47.23 1.68 -2.69
CA LYS A 370 -48.18 2.72 -2.30
C LYS A 370 -49.35 2.75 -3.29
N ASP A 371 -50.55 2.50 -2.78
CA ASP A 371 -51.78 2.62 -3.56
C ASP A 371 -52.22 4.10 -3.59
N ASN A 372 -52.32 4.68 -4.78
CA ASN A 372 -52.67 6.07 -5.00
C ASN A 372 -54.18 6.26 -5.14
N LYS A 373 -54.66 7.49 -4.91
CA LYS A 373 -56.09 7.83 -4.97
C LYS A 373 -56.70 7.72 -6.37
N ASP A 374 -55.86 7.75 -7.42
CA ASP A 374 -56.25 7.56 -8.82
C ASP A 374 -56.40 6.09 -9.23
N GLY A 375 -56.17 5.16 -8.29
CA GLY A 375 -56.26 3.72 -8.53
C GLY A 375 -54.98 3.07 -9.04
N THR A 376 -53.89 3.83 -9.19
CA THR A 376 -52.56 3.29 -9.53
C THR A 376 -51.82 2.81 -8.29
N THR A 377 -50.88 1.88 -8.47
CA THR A 377 -49.93 1.47 -7.42
C THR A 377 -48.53 1.87 -7.86
N SER A 378 -47.89 2.76 -7.10
CA SER A 378 -46.49 3.15 -7.28
C SER A 378 -45.61 2.38 -6.29
N TRP A 379 -44.33 2.20 -6.62
CA TRP A 379 -43.37 1.53 -5.74
C TRP A 379 -42.06 2.31 -5.59
N GLU A 380 -41.37 2.10 -4.48
CA GLU A 380 -40.03 2.65 -4.20
C GLU A 380 -39.15 1.60 -3.52
N VAL A 381 -37.83 1.71 -3.70
CA VAL A 381 -36.86 0.84 -3.02
C VAL A 381 -36.61 1.40 -1.61
N LYS A 382 -36.82 0.58 -0.58
CA LYS A 382 -36.41 0.92 0.79
C LYS A 382 -34.89 0.85 0.89
N ARG A 383 -34.28 2.00 1.21
CA ARG A 383 -32.87 2.11 1.58
C ARG A 383 -32.60 1.53 2.96
#